data_AF-A0A553RF46-F1
#
_entry.id   AF-A0A553RF46-F1
#
_cell.length_a   1.000
_cell.length_b   1.000
_cell.length_c   1.000
_cell.angle_alpha   90.00
_cell.angle_beta   90.00
_cell.angle_gamma   90.00
#
_symmetry.space_group_name_H-M   'P 1'
#
loop_
_entity.id
_entity.type
_entity.pdbx_description
1 polymer ?
#
loop_
_entity_poly.entity_id
_entity_poly.type
_entity_poly.pdbx_seq_one_letter_code
_entity_poly.pdbx_strand_id
1 'polypeptide(L)'
;NTSPHPLLIPEHPCPLAKSMSSILPFTPPVVKRLLGWKKSANGSSGAGGGGEQNGQEEKWCEKAVKSLVKKLKKTGQLDELEKAITTQNRNTKCVTIPR
;
A
#
# COMPACT_ATOMS: atom_id res chain seq x y z
N ASN A 1 49.46 13.18 26.39
CA ASN A 1 48.86 12.77 25.10
C ASN A 1 47.35 12.67 25.35
N THR A 2 46.57 13.36 24.52
CA THR A 2 45.38 14.11 24.92
C THR A 2 44.11 13.26 25.08
N SER A 3 43.34 13.53 26.14
CA SER A 3 41.87 13.35 26.15
C SER A 3 41.24 14.40 25.21
N PRO A 4 40.02 14.26 24.66
CA PRO A 4 38.81 14.11 25.46
C PRO A 4 37.72 13.16 24.92
N HIS A 5 36.86 12.74 25.84
CA HIS A 5 35.48 12.25 25.66
C HIS A 5 34.67 13.09 24.66
N PRO A 6 33.66 12.48 24.00
CA PRO A 6 32.31 13.05 24.06
C PRO A 6 31.24 11.95 24.31
N LEU A 7 30.35 12.10 25.29
CA LEU A 7 28.98 12.65 25.15
C LEU A 7 28.15 11.90 24.09
N LEU A 8 27.26 10.99 24.51
CA LEU A 8 25.82 11.24 24.73
C LEU A 8 25.07 11.56 23.43
N ILE A 9 24.29 10.60 22.92
CA ILE A 9 22.84 10.66 22.58
C ILE A 9 22.46 9.44 21.67
N PRO A 10 21.31 8.78 21.90
CA PRO A 10 20.77 7.69 21.07
C PRO A 10 20.16 8.19 19.74
N GLU A 11 20.63 7.66 18.61
CA GLU A 11 20.18 8.01 17.27
C GLU A 11 19.28 6.92 16.66
N HIS A 12 17.96 7.06 16.82
CA HIS A 12 16.96 6.62 15.86
C HIS A 12 15.85 7.68 15.85
N PRO A 13 15.16 7.92 14.72
CA PRO A 13 15.61 7.95 13.33
C PRO A 13 15.21 9.30 12.69
N CYS A 14 16.09 9.94 11.94
CA CYS A 14 15.73 11.15 11.19
C CYS A 14 16.02 11.03 9.70
N PRO A 15 15.24 11.74 8.88
CA PRO A 15 14.53 11.18 7.74
C PRO A 15 15.36 11.35 6.46
N LEU A 16 15.51 10.28 5.68
CA LEU A 16 16.06 10.45 4.34
C LEU A 16 15.03 11.17 3.48
N ALA A 17 15.28 12.46 3.29
CA ALA A 17 14.60 13.32 2.35
C ALA A 17 14.44 12.63 0.99
N LYS A 18 13.20 12.43 0.56
CA LYS A 18 12.86 12.25 -0.85
C LYS A 18 11.92 13.40 -1.23
N SER A 19 12.55 14.47 -1.74
CA SER A 19 12.01 15.46 -2.69
C SER A 19 10.69 16.16 -2.34
N MET A 20 10.77 17.48 -2.17
CA MET A 20 9.64 18.40 -2.11
C MET A 20 8.79 18.35 -3.39
N SER A 21 7.60 17.76 -3.25
CA SER A 21 6.30 18.18 -3.80
C SER A 21 6.26 18.92 -5.15
N SER A 22 5.93 18.21 -6.24
CA SER A 22 4.88 18.66 -7.17
C SER A 22 4.58 17.59 -8.22
N ILE A 23 3.47 16.89 -8.04
CA ILE A 23 2.44 16.51 -9.00
C ILE A 23 1.37 15.91 -8.10
N LEU A 24 0.16 16.46 -8.18
CA LEU A 24 -1.01 16.05 -7.39
C LEU A 24 -1.09 14.52 -7.25
N PRO A 25 -1.56 13.96 -6.12
CA PRO A 25 -1.78 12.52 -6.01
C PRO A 25 -2.96 12.12 -6.92
N PHE A 26 -2.71 12.02 -8.22
CA PHE A 26 -3.67 11.54 -9.21
C PHE A 26 -3.92 10.02 -9.03
N THR A 27 -3.11 9.37 -8.20
CA THR A 27 -3.42 8.10 -7.56
C THR A 27 -4.11 8.35 -6.22
N PRO A 28 -5.42 8.05 -6.10
CA PRO A 28 -6.13 8.17 -4.84
C PRO A 28 -5.38 7.37 -3.76
N PRO A 29 -5.10 7.94 -2.57
CA PRO A 29 -4.30 7.27 -1.53
C PRO A 29 -4.90 5.92 -1.09
N VAL A 30 -6.21 5.75 -1.26
CA VAL A 30 -6.91 4.48 -1.05
C VAL A 30 -6.48 3.37 -2.01
N VAL A 31 -6.22 3.67 -3.29
CA VAL A 31 -5.78 2.64 -4.27
C VAL A 31 -4.42 2.09 -3.88
N LYS A 32 -3.49 2.97 -3.47
CA LYS A 32 -2.16 2.57 -3.00
C LYS A 32 -2.24 1.73 -1.72
N ARG A 33 -3.11 2.12 -0.77
CA ARG A 33 -3.37 1.35 0.45
C ARG A 33 -3.92 -0.04 0.13
N LEU A 34 -4.97 -0.13 -0.69
CA LEU A 34 -5.60 -1.40 -1.10
C LEU A 34 -4.64 -2.33 -1.85
N LEU A 35 -3.79 -1.79 -2.72
CA LEU A 35 -2.74 -2.57 -3.38
C LEU A 35 -1.68 -3.08 -2.40
N GLY A 36 -1.36 -2.32 -1.35
CA GLY A 36 -0.48 -2.77 -0.27
C GLY A 36 -1.06 -3.92 0.55
N TRP A 37 -2.38 -4.06 0.59
CA TRP A 37 -3.07 -5.20 1.20
C TRP A 37 -3.14 -6.44 0.30
N LYS A 38 -2.74 -6.34 -0.97
CA LYS A 38 -2.59 -7.53 -1.83
C LYS A 38 -1.69 -8.50 -1.09
N LYS A 39 -2.25 -9.65 -0.65
CA LYS A 39 -1.45 -10.76 -0.11
C LYS A 39 -0.45 -11.07 -1.21
N SER A 40 0.81 -10.69 -1.00
CA SER A 40 1.86 -11.06 -1.94
C SER A 40 1.78 -12.57 -2.04
N ALA A 41 1.56 -13.09 -3.25
CA ALA A 41 1.64 -14.51 -3.51
C ALA A 41 3.06 -15.07 -3.22
N ASN A 42 3.98 -14.26 -2.67
CA ASN A 42 5.21 -14.69 -2.04
C ASN A 42 4.98 -15.07 -0.57
N GLY A 43 4.20 -16.13 -0.39
CA GLY A 43 4.26 -17.02 0.75
C GLY A 43 4.96 -18.34 0.39
N SER A 44 6.04 -18.27 -0.39
CA SER A 44 7.01 -19.34 -0.62
C SER A 44 8.38 -18.63 -0.65
N SER A 45 9.29 -18.84 0.30
CA SER A 45 10.16 -20.02 0.35
C SER A 45 10.68 -20.38 -1.04
N GLY A 46 11.93 -20.04 -1.33
CA GLY A 46 12.65 -20.62 -2.47
C GLY A 46 13.27 -19.57 -3.38
N ALA A 47 14.60 -19.56 -3.38
CA ALA A 47 15.40 -18.87 -4.37
C ALA A 47 14.99 -19.24 -5.81
N GLY A 48 14.97 -18.23 -6.69
CA GLY A 48 15.18 -18.43 -8.13
C GLY A 48 13.96 -18.27 -9.04
N GLY A 49 14.01 -17.25 -9.90
CA GLY A 49 13.50 -17.34 -11.27
C GLY A 49 12.31 -16.43 -11.63
N GLY A 50 12.54 -15.53 -12.60
CA GLY A 50 11.47 -15.04 -13.50
C GLY A 50 11.05 -13.57 -13.35
N GLY A 51 12.00 -12.63 -13.43
CA GLY A 51 11.71 -11.20 -13.50
C GLY A 51 11.19 -10.78 -14.88
N GLU A 52 9.88 -10.92 -15.12
CA GLU A 52 9.19 -10.27 -16.26
C GLU A 52 7.66 -10.42 -16.21
N GLN A 53 7.14 -11.48 -15.59
CA GLN A 53 5.69 -11.74 -15.51
C GLN A 53 4.98 -10.93 -14.42
N ASN A 54 5.72 -10.43 -13.44
CA ASN A 54 5.16 -9.61 -12.35
C ASN A 54 4.63 -8.25 -12.87
N GLY A 55 5.24 -7.75 -13.97
CA GLY A 55 4.97 -6.47 -14.60
C GLY A 55 3.57 -6.28 -15.18
N GLN A 56 3.00 -7.36 -15.71
CA GLN A 56 1.68 -7.34 -16.33
C GLN A 56 0.60 -7.48 -15.26
N GLU A 57 0.79 -8.38 -14.30
CA GLU A 57 -0.18 -8.64 -13.23
C GLU A 57 -0.35 -7.42 -12.33
N GLU A 58 0.73 -6.72 -11.99
CA GLU A 58 0.65 -5.49 -11.20
C GLU A 58 -0.16 -4.38 -11.89
N LYS A 59 0.01 -4.23 -13.22
CA LYS A 59 -0.77 -3.27 -14.03
C LYS A 59 -2.25 -3.63 -14.09
N TRP A 60 -2.57 -4.92 -14.20
CA TRP A 60 -3.95 -5.40 -14.16
C TRP A 60 -4.57 -5.23 -12.77
N CYS A 61 -3.81 -5.51 -11.70
CA CYS A 61 -4.22 -5.31 -10.32
C CYS A 61 -4.55 -3.84 -10.03
N GLU A 62 -3.67 -2.91 -10.40
CA GLU A 62 -3.91 -1.48 -10.20
C GLU A 62 -5.15 -0.99 -10.95
N LYS A 63 -5.35 -1.48 -12.19
CA LYS A 63 -6.52 -1.13 -12.99
C LYS A 63 -7.82 -1.67 -12.37
N ALA A 64 -7.81 -2.90 -11.87
CA ALA A 64 -8.93 -3.50 -11.16
C ALA A 64 -9.28 -2.72 -9.90
N VAL A 65 -8.30 -2.46 -9.03
CA VAL A 65 -8.49 -1.70 -7.77
C VAL A 65 -8.96 -0.27 -8.06
N LYS A 66 -8.37 0.41 -9.05
CA LYS A 66 -8.79 1.78 -9.42
C LYS A 66 -10.23 1.82 -9.90
N SER A 67 -10.65 0.83 -10.70
CA SER A 67 -12.04 0.73 -11.16
C SER A 67 -13.01 0.45 -10.02
N LEU A 68 -12.63 -0.42 -9.08
CA LEU A 68 -13.41 -0.75 -7.90
C LEU A 68 -13.58 0.48 -7.01
N VAL A 69 -12.48 1.14 -6.62
CA VAL A 69 -12.50 2.38 -5.83
C VAL A 69 -13.38 3.45 -6.47
N LYS A 70 -13.32 3.60 -7.81
CA LYS A 70 -14.15 4.58 -8.52
C LYS A 70 -15.64 4.24 -8.44
N LYS A 71 -16.03 2.96 -8.47
CA LYS A 71 -17.42 2.53 -8.29
C LYS A 71 -17.88 2.71 -6.84
N LEU A 72 -17.08 2.29 -5.87
CA LEU A 72 -17.43 2.37 -4.44
C LEU A 72 -17.46 3.80 -3.89
N LYS A 73 -16.67 4.71 -4.47
CA LYS A 73 -16.80 6.14 -4.17
C LYS A 73 -18.15 6.73 -4.59
N LYS A 74 -18.80 6.19 -5.64
CA LYS A 74 -20.13 6.64 -6.06
C LYS A 74 -21.23 6.11 -5.15
N THR A 75 -21.08 4.89 -4.62
CA THR A 75 -22.06 4.28 -3.72
C THR A 75 -21.80 4.59 -2.24
N GLY A 76 -20.67 5.21 -1.90
CA GLY A 76 -20.28 5.52 -0.52
C GLY A 76 -19.78 4.31 0.28
N GLN A 77 -19.52 3.17 -0.36
CA GLN A 77 -19.10 1.92 0.30
C GLN A 77 -17.57 1.77 0.44
N LEU A 78 -16.81 2.82 0.09
CA LEU A 78 -15.35 2.79 0.16
C LEU A 78 -14.85 2.58 1.59
N ASP A 79 -15.45 3.27 2.57
CA ASP A 79 -15.06 3.21 3.97
C ASP A 79 -15.19 1.79 4.54
N GLU A 80 -16.31 1.13 4.24
CA GLU A 80 -16.55 -0.25 4.65
C GLU A 80 -15.56 -1.22 3.99
N LEU A 81 -15.18 -1.01 2.73
CA LEU A 81 -14.12 -1.81 2.09
C LEU A 81 -12.78 -1.63 2.80
N GLU A 82 -12.38 -0.40 3.13
CA GLU A 82 -11.14 -0.12 3.85
C GLU A 82 -11.15 -0.79 5.22
N LYS A 83 -12.28 -0.68 5.95
CA LYS A 83 -12.49 -1.32 7.25
C LYS A 83 -12.42 -2.84 7.15
N ALA A 84 -13.08 -3.45 6.17
CA ALA A 84 -13.10 -4.90 5.99
C ALA A 84 -11.69 -5.47 5.77
N ILE A 85 -10.88 -4.79 4.96
CA ILE A 85 -9.52 -5.23 4.64
C ILE A 85 -8.57 -5.01 5.81
N THR A 86 -8.61 -3.82 6.43
CA THR A 86 -7.71 -3.45 7.53
C THR A 86 -7.97 -4.27 8.79
N THR A 87 -9.24 -4.51 9.10
CA THR A 87 -9.64 -5.22 10.32
C THR A 87 -9.82 -6.72 10.12
N GLN A 88 -9.78 -7.20 8.87
CA GLN A 88 -9.99 -8.61 8.50
C GLN A 88 -11.27 -9.22 9.11
N ASN A 89 -12.29 -8.39 9.29
CA ASN A 89 -13.54 -8.77 9.94
C ASN A 89 -14.58 -9.19 8.91
N ARG A 90 -15.17 -10.37 9.10
CA ARG A 90 -16.27 -10.87 8.25
C ARG A 90 -17.62 -10.21 8.55
N ASN A 91 -17.71 -9.45 9.64
CA ASN A 91 -18.93 -8.79 10.09
C ASN A 91 -19.15 -7.40 9.48
N THR A 92 -18.24 -6.93 8.60
CA THR A 92 -18.41 -5.66 7.87
C THR A 92 -19.56 -5.75 6.88
N LYS A 93 -20.19 -4.61 6.55
CA LYS A 93 -21.30 -4.61 5.57
C LYS A 93 -20.83 -5.06 4.19
N CYS A 94 -21.77 -5.59 3.41
CA CYS A 94 -21.50 -6.03 2.05
C CYS A 94 -21.08 -4.86 1.15
N VAL A 95 -19.98 -5.04 0.43
CA VAL A 95 -19.51 -4.14 -0.63
C VAL A 95 -20.06 -4.65 -1.96
N THR A 96 -21.06 -3.97 -2.51
CA THR A 96 -21.85 -4.43 -3.67
C THR A 96 -21.43 -3.75 -4.96
N ILE A 97 -21.37 -4.51 -6.06
CA ILE A 97 -21.08 -4.00 -7.40
C ILE A 97 -22.25 -4.42 -8.31
N PRO A 98 -22.85 -3.51 -9.10
CA PRO A 98 -23.87 -3.88 -10.08
C PRO A 98 -23.31 -4.91 -11.07
N ARG A 99 -24.12 -5.94 -11.35
CA ARG A 99 -23.80 -7.03 -12.28
C ARG A 99 -24.01 -6.61 -13.73
#